data_AF-A0A1C5XKY4-F1
#
_entry.id   AF-A0A1C5XKY4-F1
#
_cell.length_a   1.000
_cell.length_b   1.000
_cell.length_c   1.000
_cell.angle_alpha   90.00
_cell.angle_beta   90.00
_cell.angle_gamma   90.00
#
_symmetry.space_group_name_H-M   'P 1'
#
loop_
_entity.id
_entity.type
_entity.pdbx_description
1 polymer ?
#
loop_
_entity_poly.entity_id
_entity_poly.type
_entity_poly.pdbx_seq_one_letter_code
_entity_poly.pdbx_strand_id
1 'polypeptide(L)'
;MTNNLRETCREVLDSEWRAVDKMPEQVSALLDDMDGKEFLLEATSRKILALPFPEQAVFLLYYGFHMNDSQISEVLVLPYAHGMRIGMLNTLQAWASTPEVFCDPKALSQACKLVLKKLMDEVNMQPDVLHAYSRHFRKQLRKVRAAQKPVDYLLQGVSKAAAILLAVSIGFSTAMVTNAEFREKVLEWIVETYPKYSKIRLDGVQNRSGSDRASELDSFQITYIPDGYELVYQSNLETMKHFRYVNSAEQSIIIQIVPGDGSNNYNTEGAEVNSCIVGNRSVLYWKKDTFSMCIAKDRDWLIVVMTELPFDEAFKILENIRF
;
A
#
# COMPACT_ATOMS: atom_id res chain seq x y z
N MET A 1 -1.92 -51.58 -14.75
CA MET A 1 -3.14 -50.76 -14.58
C MET A 1 -2.98 -49.31 -15.11
N THR A 2 -1.79 -48.90 -15.53
CA THR A 2 -1.46 -47.52 -15.97
C THR A 2 -1.65 -47.24 -17.47
N ASN A 3 -1.60 -48.25 -18.35
CA ASN A 3 -1.79 -48.04 -19.80
C ASN A 3 -3.25 -47.77 -20.19
N ASN A 4 -4.20 -48.45 -19.55
CA ASN A 4 -5.62 -48.37 -19.90
C ASN A 4 -6.15 -46.95 -19.65
N LEU A 5 -5.85 -46.34 -18.49
CA LEU A 5 -6.22 -44.97 -18.17
C LEU A 5 -5.64 -43.92 -19.14
N ARG A 6 -4.43 -44.15 -19.65
CA ARG A 6 -3.77 -43.22 -20.59
C ARG A 6 -4.41 -43.28 -21.98
N GLU A 7 -4.78 -44.48 -22.45
CA GLU A 7 -5.51 -44.67 -23.70
C GLU A 7 -6.93 -44.11 -23.59
N THR A 8 -7.64 -44.37 -22.49
CA THR A 8 -8.99 -43.83 -22.28
C THR A 8 -8.99 -42.29 -22.21
N CYS A 9 -8.04 -41.67 -21.50
CA CYS A 9 -7.93 -40.21 -21.49
C CYS A 9 -7.61 -39.63 -22.87
N ARG A 10 -6.79 -40.33 -23.67
CA ARG A 10 -6.47 -39.91 -25.04
C ARG A 10 -7.68 -40.05 -25.96
N GLU A 11 -8.46 -41.13 -25.85
CA GLU A 11 -9.68 -41.35 -26.64
C GLU A 11 -10.79 -40.33 -26.30
N VAL A 12 -10.93 -39.98 -25.02
CA VAL A 12 -11.88 -38.95 -24.57
C VAL A 12 -11.48 -37.59 -25.15
N LEU A 13 -10.20 -37.21 -25.05
CA LEU A 13 -9.70 -35.97 -25.66
C LEU A 13 -9.91 -35.97 -27.19
N ASP A 14 -9.55 -37.06 -27.87
CA ASP A 14 -9.74 -37.21 -29.31
C ASP A 14 -11.21 -37.09 -29.71
N SER A 15 -12.14 -37.57 -28.88
CA SER A 15 -13.58 -37.49 -29.15
C SER A 15 -14.14 -36.07 -29.01
N GLU A 16 -13.72 -35.33 -27.99
CA GLU A 16 -14.09 -33.93 -27.80
C GLU A 16 -13.48 -33.05 -28.90
N TRP A 17 -12.23 -33.32 -29.29
CA TRP A 17 -11.54 -32.57 -30.33
C TRP A 17 -12.13 -32.84 -31.72
N ARG A 18 -12.53 -34.09 -32.03
CA ARG A 18 -13.27 -34.43 -33.26
C ARG A 18 -14.67 -33.82 -33.30
N ALA A 19 -15.32 -33.61 -32.16
CA ALA A 19 -16.60 -32.92 -32.10
C ALA A 19 -16.45 -31.42 -32.43
N VAL A 20 -15.33 -30.81 -32.02
CA VAL A 20 -14.96 -29.43 -32.39
C VAL A 20 -14.56 -29.33 -33.88
N ASP A 21 -13.84 -30.33 -34.39
CA ASP A 21 -13.41 -30.43 -35.81
C ASP A 21 -14.52 -30.94 -36.77
N LYS A 22 -15.77 -31.14 -36.33
CA LYS A 22 -16.92 -31.40 -37.22
C LYS A 22 -17.63 -30.15 -37.73
N MET A 23 -17.24 -28.97 -37.26
CA MET A 23 -17.70 -27.69 -37.78
C MET A 23 -17.03 -27.16 -39.08
N PRO A 24 -15.95 -27.74 -39.66
CA PRO A 24 -15.23 -27.15 -40.78
C PRO A 24 -15.70 -27.57 -42.17
N GLU A 25 -16.64 -28.52 -42.33
CA GLU A 25 -17.18 -28.83 -43.69
C GLU A 25 -17.91 -27.63 -44.33
N GLN A 26 -18.25 -26.60 -43.56
CA GLN A 26 -18.83 -25.35 -44.05
C GLN A 26 -17.80 -24.21 -44.25
N VAL A 27 -16.52 -24.42 -43.90
CA VAL A 27 -15.56 -23.32 -43.66
C VAL A 27 -14.64 -23.02 -44.86
N SER A 28 -14.55 -23.89 -45.88
CA SER A 28 -13.64 -23.61 -47.01
C SER A 28 -14.06 -22.43 -47.90
N ALA A 29 -15.21 -21.80 -47.64
CA ALA A 29 -15.77 -20.73 -48.46
C ALA A 29 -15.67 -19.31 -47.85
N LEU A 30 -15.16 -19.13 -46.63
CA LEU A 30 -15.27 -17.86 -45.87
C LEU A 30 -13.93 -17.17 -45.53
N LEU A 31 -12.81 -17.58 -46.12
CA LEU A 31 -11.48 -17.19 -45.64
C LEU A 31 -10.92 -15.82 -46.14
N ASP A 32 -11.73 -14.94 -46.74
CA ASP A 32 -11.23 -13.68 -47.34
C ASP A 32 -11.76 -12.35 -46.73
N ASP A 33 -12.44 -12.33 -45.56
CA ASP A 33 -12.87 -11.08 -44.91
C ASP A 33 -12.51 -11.00 -43.40
N MET A 34 -12.64 -9.83 -42.76
CA MET A 34 -12.34 -9.55 -41.33
C MET A 34 -13.00 -10.55 -40.36
N ASP A 35 -14.18 -11.07 -40.74
CA ASP A 35 -14.88 -12.15 -40.05
C ASP A 35 -14.04 -13.44 -39.94
N GLY A 36 -13.18 -13.69 -40.92
CA GLY A 36 -12.24 -14.82 -40.93
C GLY A 36 -11.22 -14.74 -39.78
N LYS A 37 -10.67 -13.56 -39.47
CA LYS A 37 -9.69 -13.42 -38.39
C LYS A 37 -10.32 -13.60 -37.01
N GLU A 38 -11.52 -13.06 -36.82
CA GLU A 38 -12.27 -13.23 -35.57
C GLU A 38 -12.71 -14.69 -35.39
N PHE A 39 -13.16 -15.34 -36.48
CA PHE A 39 -13.47 -16.76 -36.52
C PHE A 39 -12.24 -17.63 -36.17
N LEU A 40 -11.07 -17.31 -36.74
CA LEU A 40 -9.81 -18.01 -36.46
C LEU A 40 -9.39 -17.89 -34.99
N LEU A 41 -9.53 -16.69 -34.39
CA LEU A 41 -9.27 -16.45 -32.97
C LEU A 41 -10.26 -17.19 -32.07
N GLU A 42 -11.55 -17.21 -32.45
CA GLU A 42 -12.60 -17.92 -31.72
C GLU A 42 -12.37 -19.44 -31.74
N ALA A 43 -12.09 -20.02 -32.91
CA ALA A 43 -11.75 -21.43 -33.06
C ALA A 43 -10.49 -21.81 -32.25
N THR A 44 -9.46 -20.97 -32.29
CA THR A 44 -8.22 -21.13 -31.52
C THR A 44 -8.52 -21.06 -30.02
N SER A 45 -9.35 -20.12 -29.56
CA SER A 45 -9.74 -20.00 -28.15
C SER A 45 -10.43 -21.27 -27.63
N ARG A 46 -11.29 -21.91 -28.44
CA ARG A 46 -11.96 -23.16 -28.07
C ARG A 46 -10.99 -24.33 -27.96
N LYS A 47 -10.00 -24.41 -28.85
CA LYS A 47 -8.96 -25.45 -28.76
C LYS A 47 -8.08 -25.26 -27.52
N ILE A 48 -7.77 -24.02 -27.15
CA ILE A 48 -7.07 -23.71 -25.90
C ILE A 48 -7.94 -24.04 -24.67
N LEU A 49 -9.26 -23.81 -24.74
CA LEU A 49 -10.21 -24.19 -23.70
C LEU A 49 -10.36 -25.71 -23.52
N ALA A 50 -10.16 -26.49 -24.59
CA ALA A 50 -10.24 -27.94 -24.57
C ALA A 50 -8.96 -28.64 -24.09
N LEU A 51 -7.91 -27.87 -23.77
CA LEU A 51 -6.69 -28.41 -23.20
C LEU A 51 -6.95 -28.91 -21.77
N PRO A 52 -6.39 -30.06 -21.38
CA PRO A 52 -6.50 -30.54 -20.00
C PRO A 52 -5.69 -29.65 -19.04
N PHE A 53 -6.04 -29.70 -17.75
CA PHE A 53 -5.15 -29.21 -16.70
C PHE A 53 -4.02 -30.24 -16.45
N PRO A 54 -2.75 -29.83 -16.31
CA PRO A 54 -2.29 -28.44 -16.15
C PRO A 54 -1.84 -27.73 -17.44
N GLU A 55 -1.88 -28.40 -18.57
CA GLU A 55 -1.44 -27.91 -19.87
C GLU A 55 -2.11 -26.56 -20.20
N GLN A 56 -3.44 -26.47 -20.11
CA GLN A 56 -4.19 -25.23 -20.32
C GLN A 56 -3.66 -24.06 -19.49
N ALA A 57 -3.36 -24.30 -18.21
CA ALA A 57 -2.87 -23.27 -17.30
C ALA A 57 -1.46 -22.79 -17.71
N VAL A 58 -0.57 -23.71 -18.12
CA VAL A 58 0.75 -23.35 -18.65
C VAL A 58 0.61 -22.43 -19.86
N PHE A 59 -0.32 -22.73 -20.77
CA PHE A 59 -0.53 -21.95 -21.98
C PHE A 59 -1.07 -20.55 -21.70
N LEU A 60 -2.09 -20.43 -20.83
CA LEU A 60 -2.70 -19.16 -20.48
C LEU A 60 -1.76 -18.26 -19.66
N LEU A 61 -0.98 -18.82 -18.74
CA LEU A 61 0.00 -18.06 -17.97
C LEU A 61 1.12 -17.50 -18.85
N TYR A 62 1.58 -18.28 -19.84
CA TYR A 62 2.63 -17.83 -20.75
C TYR A 62 2.13 -16.76 -21.74
N TYR A 63 1.07 -17.06 -22.49
CA TYR A 63 0.64 -16.20 -23.60
C TYR A 63 -0.42 -15.16 -23.22
N GLY A 64 -1.23 -15.44 -22.20
CA GLY A 64 -2.24 -14.52 -21.67
C GLY A 64 -1.70 -13.55 -20.62
N PHE A 65 -0.87 -14.04 -19.68
CA PHE A 65 -0.32 -13.25 -18.57
C PHE A 65 1.16 -12.87 -18.74
N HIS A 66 1.82 -13.32 -19.82
CA HIS A 66 3.22 -12.98 -20.13
C HIS A 66 4.23 -13.43 -19.06
N MET A 67 3.94 -14.51 -18.35
CA MET A 67 4.88 -15.13 -17.41
C MET A 67 5.95 -15.93 -18.14
N ASN A 68 7.15 -16.03 -17.58
CA ASN A 68 8.19 -16.90 -18.12
C ASN A 68 8.08 -18.35 -17.58
N ASP A 69 8.76 -19.30 -18.23
CA ASP A 69 8.67 -20.73 -17.88
C ASP A 69 9.09 -21.05 -16.44
N SER A 70 10.01 -20.28 -15.87
CA SER A 70 10.45 -20.44 -14.47
C SER A 70 9.31 -20.08 -13.51
N GLN A 71 8.68 -18.93 -13.74
CA GLN A 71 7.53 -18.48 -12.95
C GLN A 71 6.34 -19.44 -13.08
N ILE A 72 6.09 -20.00 -14.27
CA ILE A 72 5.01 -20.98 -14.48
C ILE A 72 5.31 -22.31 -13.78
N SER A 73 6.55 -22.79 -13.88
CA SER A 73 7.00 -24.01 -13.18
C SER A 73 6.83 -23.89 -11.67
N GLU A 74 7.10 -22.70 -11.13
CA GLU A 74 6.91 -22.38 -9.71
C GLU A 74 5.43 -22.28 -9.33
N VAL A 75 4.62 -21.56 -10.10
CA VAL A 75 3.20 -21.33 -9.80
C VAL A 75 2.37 -22.61 -9.89
N LEU A 76 2.61 -23.43 -10.91
CA LEU A 76 1.88 -24.68 -11.12
C LEU A 76 2.55 -25.89 -10.46
N VAL A 77 3.74 -25.71 -9.86
CA VAL A 77 4.54 -26.79 -9.26
C VAL A 77 4.83 -27.89 -10.29
N LEU A 78 5.23 -27.49 -11.49
CA LEU A 78 5.55 -28.38 -12.61
C LEU A 78 7.03 -28.27 -12.96
N PRO A 79 7.82 -29.35 -12.86
CA PRO A 79 9.26 -29.29 -13.11
C PRO A 79 9.64 -29.08 -14.59
N TYR A 80 8.67 -29.06 -15.51
CA TYR A 80 8.91 -29.04 -16.96
C TYR A 80 7.94 -28.13 -17.74
N ALA A 81 7.52 -26.99 -17.19
CA ALA A 81 6.56 -26.09 -17.85
C ALA A 81 7.02 -25.63 -19.25
N HIS A 82 8.33 -25.39 -19.43
CA HIS A 82 8.92 -25.08 -20.74
C HIS A 82 8.65 -26.18 -21.76
N GLY A 83 8.98 -27.42 -21.42
CA GLY A 83 8.80 -28.58 -22.30
C GLY A 83 7.32 -28.87 -22.56
N MET A 84 6.46 -28.69 -21.55
CA MET A 84 5.01 -28.83 -21.69
C MET A 84 4.43 -27.76 -22.63
N ARG A 85 4.84 -26.49 -22.49
CA ARG A 85 4.41 -25.41 -23.38
C ARG A 85 4.83 -25.67 -24.82
N ILE A 86 6.11 -26.00 -25.06
CA ILE A 86 6.62 -26.26 -26.40
C ILE A 86 5.97 -27.51 -27.00
N GLY A 87 5.85 -28.58 -26.22
CA GLY A 87 5.16 -29.80 -26.64
C GLY A 87 3.71 -29.54 -27.02
N MET A 88 3.03 -28.68 -26.27
CA MET A 88 1.65 -28.30 -26.54
C MET A 88 1.49 -27.37 -27.74
N LEU A 89 2.38 -26.39 -27.88
CA LEU A 89 2.39 -25.54 -29.05
C LEU A 89 2.57 -26.40 -30.32
N ASN A 90 3.46 -27.38 -30.27
CA ASN A 90 3.70 -28.31 -31.37
C ASN A 90 2.48 -29.21 -31.64
N THR A 91 1.79 -29.73 -30.63
CA THR A 91 0.55 -30.51 -30.85
C THR A 91 -0.57 -29.65 -31.40
N LEU A 92 -0.74 -28.43 -30.90
CA LEU A 92 -1.74 -27.49 -31.40
C LEU A 92 -1.44 -27.07 -32.85
N GLN A 93 -0.18 -26.83 -33.20
CA GLN A 93 0.23 -26.54 -34.58
C GLN A 93 0.02 -27.73 -35.52
N ALA A 94 0.24 -28.96 -35.05
CA ALA A 94 0.07 -30.17 -35.85
C ALA A 94 -1.39 -30.62 -36.01
N TRP A 95 -2.28 -30.25 -35.08
CA TRP A 95 -3.68 -30.68 -35.03
C TRP A 95 -4.69 -29.54 -35.23
N ALA A 96 -4.23 -28.32 -35.50
CA ALA A 96 -5.10 -27.23 -35.87
C ALA A 96 -5.34 -27.21 -37.39
N SER A 97 -6.60 -27.10 -37.80
CA SER A 97 -6.99 -26.64 -39.14
C SER A 97 -6.55 -25.19 -39.44
N THR A 98 -5.91 -24.52 -38.47
CA THR A 98 -5.53 -23.10 -38.46
C THR A 98 -4.10 -22.89 -37.92
N PRO A 99 -3.07 -23.54 -38.51
CA PRO A 99 -1.70 -23.53 -37.97
C PRO A 99 -1.09 -22.12 -37.93
N GLU A 100 -1.53 -21.23 -38.81
CA GLU A 100 -1.04 -19.85 -38.96
C GLU A 100 -1.20 -19.00 -37.69
N VAL A 101 -2.30 -19.18 -36.95
CA VAL A 101 -2.57 -18.44 -35.70
C VAL A 101 -1.61 -18.88 -34.58
N PHE A 102 -1.21 -20.16 -34.59
CA PHE A 102 -0.27 -20.71 -33.61
C PHE A 102 1.20 -20.38 -33.91
N CYS A 103 1.47 -19.74 -35.05
CA CYS A 103 2.79 -19.24 -35.42
C CYS A 103 3.00 -17.77 -35.04
N ASP A 104 1.93 -17.01 -34.76
CA ASP A 104 2.02 -15.60 -34.34
C ASP A 104 1.79 -15.46 -32.82
N PRO A 105 2.82 -15.07 -32.04
CA PRO A 105 2.69 -14.83 -30.61
C PRO A 105 1.63 -13.78 -30.25
N LYS A 106 1.37 -12.79 -31.12
CA LYS A 106 0.36 -11.75 -30.87
C LYS A 106 -1.05 -12.29 -31.02
N ALA A 107 -1.33 -13.03 -32.10
CA ALA A 107 -2.62 -13.68 -32.29
C ALA A 107 -2.90 -14.71 -31.19
N LEU A 108 -1.88 -15.44 -30.74
CA LEU A 108 -2.01 -16.43 -29.68
C LEU A 108 -2.28 -15.78 -28.31
N SER A 109 -1.66 -14.62 -28.04
CA SER A 109 -2.00 -13.81 -26.87
C SER A 109 -3.44 -13.29 -26.92
N GLN A 110 -3.91 -12.86 -28.08
CA GLN A 110 -5.31 -12.43 -28.27
C GLN A 110 -6.29 -13.58 -28.03
N ALA A 111 -6.02 -14.78 -28.56
CA ALA A 111 -6.83 -15.96 -28.30
C ALA A 111 -6.86 -16.33 -26.80
N CYS A 112 -5.72 -16.26 -26.10
CA CYS A 112 -5.66 -16.51 -24.65
C CYS A 112 -6.47 -15.47 -23.86
N LYS A 113 -6.48 -14.20 -24.27
CA LYS A 113 -7.32 -13.16 -23.64
C LYS A 113 -8.81 -13.45 -23.80
N LEU A 114 -9.23 -13.96 -24.97
CA LEU A 114 -10.62 -14.40 -25.18
C LEU A 114 -10.99 -15.58 -24.27
N VAL A 115 -10.08 -16.54 -24.09
CA VAL A 115 -10.27 -17.66 -23.16
C VAL A 115 -10.43 -17.18 -21.72
N LEU A 116 -9.56 -16.28 -21.26
CA LEU A 116 -9.63 -15.74 -19.90
C LEU A 116 -10.94 -14.99 -19.64
N LYS A 117 -11.43 -14.26 -20.64
CA LYS A 117 -12.73 -13.58 -20.56
C LYS A 117 -13.88 -14.59 -20.39
N LYS A 118 -13.92 -15.65 -21.22
CA LYS A 118 -14.94 -16.71 -21.12
C LYS A 118 -14.95 -17.41 -19.76
N LEU A 119 -13.77 -17.76 -19.24
CA LEU A 119 -13.65 -18.36 -17.91
C LEU A 119 -14.11 -17.42 -16.80
N MET A 120 -13.82 -16.12 -16.91
CA MET A 120 -14.26 -15.12 -15.92
C MET A 120 -15.77 -14.91 -15.96
N ASP A 121 -16.37 -14.93 -17.15
CA ASP A 121 -17.82 -14.82 -17.34
C ASP A 121 -18.54 -16.07 -16.78
N GLU A 122 -17.98 -17.27 -16.93
CA GLU A 122 -18.48 -18.50 -16.31
C GLU A 122 -18.42 -18.46 -14.77
N VAL A 123 -17.33 -17.95 -14.20
CA VAL A 123 -17.17 -17.81 -12.74
C VAL A 123 -18.13 -16.76 -12.18
N ASN A 124 -18.37 -15.67 -12.91
CA ASN A 124 -19.30 -14.61 -12.51
C ASN A 124 -20.79 -15.04 -12.59
N MET A 125 -21.11 -16.16 -13.25
CA MET A 125 -22.47 -16.70 -13.31
C MET A 125 -22.81 -17.67 -12.15
N GLN A 126 -21.83 -18.10 -11.34
CA GLN A 126 -22.12 -18.93 -10.18
C GLN A 126 -22.40 -18.04 -8.95
N PRO A 127 -23.59 -18.12 -8.33
CA PRO A 127 -23.88 -17.35 -7.13
C PRO A 127 -22.89 -17.74 -6.03
N ASP A 128 -22.38 -16.72 -5.35
CA ASP A 128 -21.27 -16.72 -4.40
C ASP A 128 -21.40 -17.82 -3.33
N VAL A 129 -20.99 -19.06 -3.64
CA VAL A 129 -20.91 -20.14 -2.66
C VAL A 129 -19.62 -19.95 -1.88
N LEU A 130 -19.75 -19.23 -0.76
CA LEU A 130 -18.69 -19.03 0.23
C LEU A 130 -18.22 -20.40 0.78
N HIS A 131 -17.22 -21.01 0.14
CA HIS A 131 -16.60 -22.24 0.64
C HIS A 131 -15.71 -21.94 1.85
N ALA A 132 -16.14 -22.39 3.03
CA ALA A 132 -15.36 -22.32 4.26
C ALA A 132 -14.23 -23.38 4.26
N TYR A 133 -13.05 -23.01 3.78
CA TYR A 133 -11.88 -23.91 3.75
C TYR A 133 -11.46 -24.42 5.13
N SER A 134 -10.88 -25.63 5.22
CA SER A 134 -10.36 -26.17 6.49
C SER A 134 -9.13 -25.38 7.01
N ARG A 135 -8.88 -25.38 8.32
CA ARG A 135 -7.72 -24.67 8.92
C ARG A 135 -6.38 -25.18 8.38
N HIS A 136 -6.27 -26.48 8.12
CA HIS A 136 -5.08 -27.10 7.55
C HIS A 136 -4.83 -26.64 6.10
N PHE A 137 -5.86 -26.67 5.26
CA PHE A 137 -5.77 -26.20 3.87
C PHE A 137 -5.50 -24.69 3.77
N ARG A 138 -6.11 -23.88 4.64
CA ARG A 138 -5.79 -22.45 4.77
C ARG A 138 -4.33 -22.19 5.15
N LYS A 139 -3.73 -23.02 6.02
CA LYS A 139 -2.30 -22.93 6.35
C LYS A 139 -1.41 -23.33 5.17
N GLN A 140 -1.80 -24.36 4.39
CA GLN A 140 -1.08 -24.79 3.19
C GLN A 140 -1.13 -23.71 2.09
N LEU A 141 -2.30 -23.12 1.84
CA LEU A 141 -2.47 -21.97 0.92
C LEU A 141 -1.62 -20.75 1.34
N ARG A 142 -1.48 -20.52 2.64
CA ARG A 142 -0.66 -19.44 3.20
C ARG A 142 0.84 -19.64 2.96
N LYS A 143 1.30 -20.90 2.84
CA LYS A 143 2.68 -21.26 2.50
C LYS A 143 2.97 -21.09 1.02
N VAL A 144 2.02 -21.45 0.13
CA VAL A 144 2.15 -21.25 -1.32
C VAL A 144 2.18 -19.75 -1.67
N ARG A 145 1.31 -18.95 -1.04
CA ARG A 145 1.29 -17.47 -1.20
C ARG A 145 2.51 -16.75 -0.60
N ALA A 146 3.26 -17.43 0.26
CA ALA A 146 4.51 -16.90 0.82
C ALA A 146 5.73 -17.16 -0.09
N ALA A 147 5.65 -18.14 -1.00
CA ALA A 147 6.73 -18.50 -1.91
C ALA A 147 6.70 -17.73 -3.24
N GLN A 148 5.50 -17.39 -3.77
CA GLN A 148 5.31 -16.71 -5.08
C GLN A 148 5.65 -15.21 -5.10
N LYS A 149 6.73 -14.77 -4.45
CA LYS A 149 7.06 -13.35 -4.33
C LYS A 149 8.37 -12.95 -5.03
N PRO A 150 8.40 -12.78 -6.36
CA PRO A 150 9.49 -12.09 -7.04
C PRO A 150 9.01 -10.77 -7.67
N VAL A 151 8.69 -9.76 -6.85
CA VAL A 151 9.14 -8.33 -6.85
C VAL A 151 8.58 -7.67 -5.58
N ASP A 152 8.60 -8.41 -4.48
CA ASP A 152 7.65 -8.18 -3.41
C ASP A 152 8.31 -7.65 -2.15
N TYR A 153 9.63 -7.55 -2.04
CA TYR A 153 10.22 -6.87 -0.88
C TYR A 153 9.86 -5.37 -0.85
N LEU A 154 9.63 -4.74 -2.00
CA LEU A 154 9.13 -3.36 -2.11
C LEU A 154 7.59 -3.28 -1.93
N LEU A 155 6.82 -4.22 -2.51
CA LEU A 155 5.34 -4.23 -2.45
C LEU A 155 4.73 -4.97 -1.23
N GLN A 156 5.46 -5.85 -0.57
CA GLN A 156 5.14 -6.48 0.71
C GLN A 156 5.49 -5.52 1.86
N GLY A 157 6.46 -4.63 1.66
CA GLY A 157 6.64 -3.42 2.46
C GLY A 157 5.43 -2.50 2.30
N VAL A 158 5.04 -2.14 1.08
CA VAL A 158 3.88 -1.26 0.80
C VAL A 158 2.53 -1.89 1.17
N SER A 159 2.30 -3.20 0.99
CA SER A 159 1.01 -3.85 1.33
C SER A 159 0.89 -4.22 2.80
N LYS A 160 1.98 -4.57 3.49
CA LYS A 160 1.97 -4.62 4.96
C LYS A 160 1.85 -3.22 5.52
N ALA A 161 2.55 -2.23 4.98
CA ALA A 161 2.39 -0.84 5.39
C ALA A 161 0.97 -0.34 5.12
N ALA A 162 0.34 -0.70 4.00
CA ALA A 162 -1.04 -0.36 3.69
C ALA A 162 -2.03 -1.10 4.61
N ALA A 163 -1.80 -2.37 4.92
CA ALA A 163 -2.64 -3.13 5.86
C ALA A 163 -2.45 -2.64 7.31
N ILE A 164 -1.24 -2.25 7.70
CA ILE A 164 -0.93 -1.61 8.99
C ILE A 164 -1.56 -0.22 9.01
N LEU A 165 -1.43 0.59 7.97
CA LEU A 165 -2.10 1.90 7.83
C LEU A 165 -3.61 1.75 7.87
N LEU A 166 -4.19 0.70 7.26
CA LEU A 166 -5.62 0.40 7.35
C LEU A 166 -6.03 -0.04 8.76
N ALA A 167 -5.24 -0.89 9.41
CA ALA A 167 -5.51 -1.30 10.78
C ALA A 167 -5.36 -0.12 11.76
N VAL A 168 -4.36 0.75 11.54
CA VAL A 168 -4.14 1.99 12.27
C VAL A 168 -5.26 2.98 11.97
N SER A 169 -5.73 3.13 10.72
CA SER A 169 -6.81 4.05 10.38
C SER A 169 -8.16 3.58 10.92
N ILE A 170 -8.43 2.27 10.93
CA ILE A 170 -9.62 1.69 11.56
C ILE A 170 -9.53 1.83 13.08
N GLY A 171 -8.37 1.54 13.68
CA GLY A 171 -8.12 1.72 15.11
C GLY A 171 -8.24 3.17 15.54
N PHE A 172 -7.67 4.08 14.75
CA PHE A 172 -7.76 5.53 14.91
C PHE A 172 -9.20 6.01 14.77
N SER A 173 -9.94 5.59 13.73
CA SER A 173 -11.36 5.93 13.55
C SER A 173 -12.23 5.41 14.69
N THR A 174 -11.94 4.20 15.18
CA THR A 174 -12.66 3.62 16.32
C THR A 174 -12.37 4.40 17.60
N ALA A 175 -11.10 4.70 17.88
CA ALA A 175 -10.69 5.54 19.00
C ALA A 175 -11.31 6.94 18.90
N MET A 176 -11.43 7.47 17.68
CA MET A 176 -12.01 8.78 17.39
C MET A 176 -13.51 8.86 17.68
N VAL A 177 -14.26 7.79 17.40
CA VAL A 177 -15.70 7.72 17.68
C VAL A 177 -15.98 7.41 19.15
N THR A 178 -15.19 6.52 19.76
CA THR A 178 -15.51 5.91 21.07
C THR A 178 -14.84 6.57 22.26
N ASN A 179 -13.68 7.20 22.08
CA ASN A 179 -12.92 7.80 23.18
C ASN A 179 -13.01 9.33 23.09
N ALA A 180 -13.77 9.92 24.02
CA ALA A 180 -13.98 11.36 24.07
C ALA A 180 -12.69 12.15 24.36
N GLU A 181 -11.82 11.65 25.24
CA GLU A 181 -10.52 12.28 25.55
C GLU A 181 -9.54 12.18 24.37
N PHE A 182 -9.52 11.06 23.66
CA PHE A 182 -8.71 10.89 22.45
C PHE A 182 -9.21 11.79 21.32
N ARG A 183 -10.53 11.87 21.14
CA ARG A 183 -11.18 12.75 20.17
C ARG A 183 -10.83 14.21 20.38
N GLU A 184 -10.84 14.66 21.64
CA GLU A 184 -10.47 16.03 22.01
C GLU A 184 -8.99 16.30 21.69
N LYS A 185 -8.08 15.38 22.05
CA LYS A 185 -6.63 15.51 21.76
C LYS A 185 -6.24 15.41 20.28
N VAL A 186 -7.05 14.74 19.45
CA VAL A 186 -6.79 14.50 18.01
C VAL A 186 -7.39 15.58 17.12
N LEU A 187 -8.57 16.11 17.44
CA LEU A 187 -9.20 17.23 16.70
C LEU A 187 -8.63 18.60 17.04
N GLU A 188 -7.80 18.68 18.06
CA GLU A 188 -7.22 19.94 18.48
C GLU A 188 -6.31 20.57 17.44
N TRP A 189 -5.64 19.80 16.60
CA TRP A 189 -4.60 20.31 15.71
C TRP A 189 -5.11 20.41 14.28
N ILE A 190 -5.06 21.62 13.73
CA ILE A 190 -5.26 21.85 12.30
C ILE A 190 -3.89 22.22 11.72
N VAL A 191 -3.29 21.27 11.01
CA VAL A 191 -2.01 21.44 10.33
C VAL A 191 -2.27 21.71 8.85
N GLU A 192 -2.01 22.93 8.40
CA GLU A 192 -2.06 23.29 6.98
C GLU A 192 -0.66 23.26 6.39
N THR A 193 -0.38 22.30 5.52
CA THR A 193 0.93 22.16 4.88
C THR A 193 1.00 22.97 3.59
N TYR A 194 1.99 23.85 3.51
CA TYR A 194 2.40 24.56 2.30
C TYR A 194 3.76 24.03 1.82
N PRO A 195 4.17 24.31 0.57
CA PRO A 195 5.42 23.76 0.02
C PRO A 195 6.68 24.06 0.85
N LYS A 196 6.71 25.19 1.58
CA LYS A 196 7.89 25.65 2.33
C LYS A 196 7.71 25.73 3.85
N TYR A 197 6.48 25.60 4.34
CA TYR A 197 6.16 25.75 5.76
C TYR A 197 4.82 25.09 6.07
N SER A 198 4.53 24.82 7.34
CA SER A 198 3.20 24.45 7.80
C SER A 198 2.68 25.47 8.79
N LYS A 199 1.38 25.77 8.72
CA LYS A 199 0.67 26.46 9.79
C LYS A 199 0.08 25.43 10.73
N ILE A 200 0.30 25.63 12.02
CA ILE A 200 -0.24 24.77 13.05
C ILE A 200 -1.16 25.64 13.91
N ARG A 201 -2.45 25.31 13.93
CA ARG A 201 -3.47 26.03 14.69
C ARG A 201 -4.26 25.05 15.56
N LEU A 202 -4.73 25.56 16.70
CA LEU A 202 -5.60 24.84 17.60
C LEU A 202 -7.05 25.17 17.25
N ASP A 203 -7.91 24.16 17.14
CA ASP A 203 -9.33 24.38 16.88
C ASP A 203 -10.01 25.06 18.08
N GLY A 204 -10.90 26.03 17.82
CA GLY A 204 -11.66 26.73 18.85
C GLY A 204 -10.94 27.84 19.65
N VAL A 205 -9.68 28.19 19.33
CA VAL A 205 -8.99 29.33 19.97
C VAL A 205 -9.63 30.64 19.50
N GLN A 206 -10.51 31.22 20.32
CA GLN A 206 -11.11 32.53 20.06
C GLN A 206 -10.14 33.68 20.36
N ASN A 207 -10.35 34.83 19.72
CA ASN A 207 -9.66 36.08 20.01
C ASN A 207 -10.00 36.58 21.43
N ARG A 208 -9.23 36.14 22.43
CA ARG A 208 -9.29 36.66 23.81
C ARG A 208 -8.52 37.99 23.93
N SER A 209 -8.93 38.81 24.91
CA SER A 209 -8.29 40.10 25.22
C SER A 209 -6.80 39.92 25.57
N GLY A 210 -5.98 40.97 25.36
CA GLY A 210 -4.53 40.91 25.62
C GLY A 210 -4.18 40.75 27.12
N SER A 211 -5.02 41.27 28.02
CA SER A 211 -4.78 41.20 29.47
C SER A 211 -4.90 39.79 30.03
N ASP A 212 -5.88 39.02 29.55
CA ASP A 212 -6.12 37.65 30.05
C ASP A 212 -4.99 36.72 29.60
N ARG A 213 -4.44 36.96 28.40
CA ARG A 213 -3.30 36.21 27.85
C ARG A 213 -1.99 36.45 28.61
N ALA A 214 -1.72 37.69 29.01
CA ALA A 214 -0.50 38.03 29.73
C ALA A 214 -0.41 37.32 31.09
N SER A 215 -1.52 37.28 31.85
CA SER A 215 -1.57 36.59 33.15
C SER A 215 -1.40 35.07 33.03
N GLU A 216 -1.91 34.45 31.97
CA GLU A 216 -1.72 33.01 31.72
C GLU A 216 -0.27 32.68 31.32
N LEU A 217 0.37 33.53 30.51
CA LEU A 217 1.78 33.37 30.14
C LEU A 217 2.71 33.34 31.37
N ASP A 218 2.38 34.11 32.41
CA ASP A 218 3.12 34.14 33.68
C ASP A 218 2.93 32.90 34.56
N SER A 219 1.92 32.09 34.29
CA SER A 219 1.73 30.82 34.99
C SER A 219 2.71 29.75 34.51
N PHE A 220 3.23 29.86 33.28
CA PHE A 220 4.16 28.89 32.75
C PHE A 220 5.53 28.93 33.44
N GLN A 221 6.00 27.76 33.89
CA GLN A 221 7.29 27.56 34.55
C GLN A 221 8.10 26.45 33.88
N ILE A 222 9.35 26.75 33.54
CA ILE A 222 10.32 25.77 33.01
C ILE A 222 11.07 25.17 34.20
N THR A 223 10.83 23.89 34.52
CA THR A 223 11.42 23.24 35.71
C THR A 223 12.62 22.35 35.39
N TYR A 224 12.98 22.18 34.11
CA TYR A 224 14.16 21.44 33.69
C TYR A 224 14.75 22.02 32.41
N ILE A 225 16.07 22.18 32.43
CA ILE A 225 16.94 22.42 31.28
C ILE A 225 18.17 21.54 31.50
N PRO A 226 18.74 20.91 30.45
CA PRO A 226 19.93 20.08 30.58
C PRO A 226 21.12 20.84 31.18
N ASP A 227 21.95 20.11 31.91
CA ASP A 227 23.15 20.66 32.53
C ASP A 227 24.08 21.32 31.49
N GLY A 228 24.68 22.45 31.88
CA GLY A 228 25.59 23.21 31.03
C GLY A 228 24.91 24.21 30.09
N TYR A 229 23.57 24.33 30.12
CA TYR A 229 22.84 25.38 29.42
C TYR A 229 22.41 26.49 30.39
N GLU A 230 22.69 27.75 30.02
CA GLU A 230 22.34 28.93 30.81
C GLU A 230 21.37 29.83 30.04
N LEU A 231 20.42 30.45 30.75
CA LEU A 231 19.46 31.39 30.16
C LEU A 231 20.18 32.66 29.73
N VAL A 232 20.20 32.94 28.43
CA VAL A 232 20.84 34.14 27.86
C VAL A 232 19.83 35.17 27.33
N TYR A 233 18.57 34.75 27.12
CA TYR A 233 17.52 35.65 26.65
C TYR A 233 16.14 35.20 27.12
N GLN A 234 15.33 36.16 27.55
CA GLN A 234 13.90 36.00 27.81
C GLN A 234 13.15 37.21 27.24
N SER A 235 12.07 36.98 26.50
CA SER A 235 11.22 38.06 25.99
C SER A 235 10.24 38.58 27.04
N ASN A 236 9.97 39.88 27.01
CA ASN A 236 8.96 40.55 27.84
C ASN A 236 7.72 40.94 27.01
N LEU A 237 7.21 40.02 26.19
CA LEU A 237 6.04 40.27 25.34
C LEU A 237 4.78 39.76 26.06
N GLU A 238 3.70 40.54 26.02
CA GLU A 238 2.42 40.19 26.66
C GLU A 238 1.66 39.04 25.96
N THR A 239 2.01 38.76 24.71
CA THR A 239 1.30 37.81 23.85
C THR A 239 2.09 36.54 23.56
N MET A 240 3.38 36.49 23.92
CA MET A 240 4.22 35.31 23.78
C MET A 240 5.42 35.35 24.74
N LYS A 241 5.95 34.18 25.09
CA LYS A 241 7.25 34.07 25.75
C LYS A 241 8.26 33.38 24.86
N HIS A 242 9.50 33.82 24.93
CA HIS A 242 10.62 33.27 24.22
C HIS A 242 11.80 33.22 25.16
N PHE A 243 12.35 32.03 25.37
CA PHE A 243 13.53 31.77 26.15
C PHE A 243 14.62 31.20 25.24
N ARG A 244 15.85 31.65 25.42
CA ARG A 244 17.02 31.07 24.77
C ARG A 244 18.03 30.68 25.84
N TYR A 245 18.38 29.41 25.85
CA TYR A 245 19.46 28.87 26.65
C TYR A 245 20.63 28.50 25.76
N VAL A 246 21.86 28.70 26.21
CA VAL A 246 23.08 28.42 25.45
C VAL A 246 24.08 27.68 26.32
N ASN A 247 24.80 26.72 25.73
CA ASN A 247 25.90 26.02 26.40
C ASN A 247 27.28 26.56 26.00
N SER A 248 28.34 26.02 26.60
CA SER A 248 29.73 26.40 26.30
C SER A 248 30.17 26.11 24.85
N ALA A 249 29.43 25.27 24.12
CA ALA A 249 29.67 24.94 22.72
C ALA A 249 28.81 25.79 21.76
N GLU A 250 28.20 26.88 22.25
CA GLU A 250 27.29 27.78 21.52
C GLU A 250 26.02 27.12 20.98
N GLN A 251 25.71 25.90 21.40
CA GLN A 251 24.47 25.23 21.05
C GLN A 251 23.33 25.85 21.83
N SER A 252 22.18 26.04 21.17
CA SER A 252 21.03 26.70 21.80
C SER A 252 19.82 25.80 21.97
N ILE A 253 19.11 26.03 23.08
CA ILE A 253 17.74 25.56 23.30
C ILE A 253 16.85 26.79 23.26
N ILE A 254 15.91 26.81 22.33
CA ILE A 254 14.92 27.86 22.19
C ILE A 254 13.57 27.31 22.60
N ILE A 255 12.92 27.97 23.56
CA ILE A 255 11.57 27.64 24.02
C ILE A 255 10.68 28.83 23.73
N GLN A 256 9.56 28.61 23.04
CA GLN A 256 8.56 29.64 22.80
C GLN A 256 7.20 29.18 23.30
N ILE A 257 6.46 30.09 23.92
CA ILE A 257 5.08 29.88 24.32
C ILE A 257 4.27 30.90 23.55
N VAL A 258 3.50 30.43 22.58
CA VAL A 258 2.79 31.26 21.61
C VAL A 258 1.31 30.87 21.55
N PRO A 259 0.41 31.77 21.14
CA PRO A 259 -0.99 31.41 20.97
C PRO A 259 -1.18 30.33 19.90
N GLY A 260 -2.10 29.40 20.12
CA GLY A 260 -2.50 28.41 19.13
C GLY A 260 -3.48 28.92 18.07
N ASP A 261 -3.54 30.22 17.79
CA ASP A 261 -4.52 30.82 16.88
C ASP A 261 -4.18 30.65 15.38
N GLY A 262 -3.04 30.03 15.06
CA GLY A 262 -2.59 29.80 13.68
C GLY A 262 -1.84 30.97 13.04
N SER A 263 -1.48 31.99 13.83
CA SER A 263 -0.60 33.08 13.37
C SER A 263 0.85 32.63 13.13
N ASN A 264 1.24 31.46 13.65
CA ASN A 264 2.60 30.95 13.59
C ASN A 264 2.84 30.03 12.37
N ASN A 265 3.94 30.29 11.66
CA ASN A 265 4.42 29.47 10.55
C ASN A 265 5.66 28.69 10.99
N TYR A 266 5.69 27.40 10.73
CA TYR A 266 6.81 26.52 11.08
C TYR A 266 7.46 25.93 9.83
N ASN A 267 8.79 25.93 9.78
CA ASN A 267 9.52 25.37 8.63
C ASN A 267 9.47 23.84 8.67
N THR A 268 8.62 23.28 7.81
CA THR A 268 8.46 21.83 7.60
C THR A 268 8.89 21.41 6.19
N GLU A 269 9.60 22.26 5.44
CA GLU A 269 9.99 21.96 4.06
C GLU A 269 10.88 20.71 4.00
N GLY A 270 10.42 19.69 3.29
CA GLY A 270 11.13 18.43 3.11
C GLY A 270 11.22 17.56 4.37
N ALA A 271 10.47 17.88 5.43
CA ALA A 271 10.48 17.14 6.69
C ALA A 271 9.15 16.40 6.90
N GLU A 272 9.23 15.15 7.36
CA GLU A 272 8.06 14.39 7.81
C GLU A 272 7.70 14.80 9.24
N VAL A 273 6.50 15.36 9.41
CA VAL A 273 5.98 15.75 10.72
C VAL A 273 5.38 14.53 11.40
N ASN A 274 5.98 14.13 12.51
CA ASN A 274 5.55 13.01 13.33
C ASN A 274 4.72 13.51 14.51
N SER A 275 3.95 12.60 15.12
CA SER A 275 3.19 12.87 16.34
C SER A 275 3.45 11.80 17.39
N CYS A 276 3.49 12.20 18.65
CA CYS A 276 3.58 11.31 19.80
C CYS A 276 2.87 11.92 21.02
N ILE A 277 2.82 11.15 22.10
CA ILE A 277 2.35 11.62 23.41
C ILE A 277 3.56 11.67 24.34
N VAL A 278 3.79 12.83 24.96
CA VAL A 278 4.82 13.04 25.99
C VAL A 278 4.11 13.48 27.27
N GLY A 279 4.23 12.67 28.33
CA GLY A 279 3.42 12.82 29.54
C GLY A 279 1.93 12.74 29.20
N ASN A 280 1.19 13.84 29.39
CA ASN A 280 -0.23 13.93 29.03
C ASN A 280 -0.51 14.84 27.82
N ARG A 281 0.54 15.34 27.15
CA ARG A 281 0.44 16.29 26.04
C ARG A 281 0.63 15.60 24.69
N SER A 282 -0.17 16.01 23.71
CA SER A 282 0.08 15.70 22.30
C SER A 282 1.24 16.55 21.80
N VAL A 283 2.20 15.93 21.11
CA VAL A 283 3.40 16.58 20.60
C VAL A 283 3.55 16.31 19.11
N LEU A 284 3.71 17.37 18.33
CA LEU A 284 4.18 17.31 16.95
C LEU A 284 5.69 17.52 16.93
N TYR A 285 6.43 16.69 16.20
CA TYR A 285 7.88 16.81 16.13
C TYR A 285 8.43 16.42 14.76
N TRP A 286 9.52 17.08 14.37
CA TRP A 286 10.23 16.79 13.13
C TRP A 286 11.67 17.27 13.25
N LYS A 287 12.51 16.76 12.36
CA LYS A 287 13.90 17.21 12.25
C LYS A 287 14.03 18.16 11.08
N LYS A 288 14.66 19.31 11.30
CA LYS A 288 15.00 20.26 10.24
C LYS A 288 16.48 20.61 10.36
N ASP A 289 17.24 20.26 9.34
CA ASP A 289 18.70 20.41 9.32
C ASP A 289 19.33 19.73 10.56
N THR A 290 19.98 20.49 11.44
CA THR A 290 20.56 19.99 12.70
C THR A 290 19.60 20.09 13.89
N PHE A 291 18.45 20.75 13.73
CA PHE A 291 17.52 21.03 14.82
C PHE A 291 16.39 19.99 14.92
N SER A 292 16.14 19.58 16.15
CA SER A 292 14.94 18.89 16.60
C SER A 292 13.87 19.95 16.94
N MET A 293 12.75 19.91 16.23
CA MET A 293 11.59 20.76 16.48
C MET A 293 10.52 19.94 17.20
N CYS A 294 10.01 20.46 18.31
CA CYS A 294 8.89 19.87 19.06
C CYS A 294 7.84 20.96 19.36
N ILE A 295 6.56 20.64 19.20
CA ILE A 295 5.45 21.52 19.52
C ILE A 295 4.46 20.74 20.37
N ALA A 296 4.26 21.17 21.61
CA ALA A 296 3.22 20.67 22.49
C ALA A 296 2.04 21.62 22.55
N LYS A 297 0.86 21.06 22.80
CA LYS A 297 -0.29 21.83 23.25
C LYS A 297 -0.31 21.87 24.78
N ASP A 298 -0.63 23.04 25.32
CA ASP A 298 -1.21 23.18 26.66
C ASP A 298 -2.31 24.25 26.64
N ARG A 299 -3.57 23.86 26.86
CA ARG A 299 -4.76 24.73 26.76
C ARG A 299 -4.79 25.49 25.43
N ASP A 300 -4.84 26.82 25.42
CA ASP A 300 -4.90 27.62 24.19
C ASP A 300 -3.50 28.02 23.66
N TRP A 301 -2.44 27.42 24.23
CA TRP A 301 -1.05 27.75 23.95
C TRP A 301 -0.31 26.61 23.25
N LEU A 302 0.61 27.00 22.39
CA LEU A 302 1.61 26.14 21.79
C LEU A 302 2.95 26.37 22.50
N ILE A 303 3.51 25.29 23.01
CA ILE A 303 4.86 25.25 23.59
C ILE A 303 5.79 24.68 22.52
N VAL A 304 6.64 25.53 21.96
CA VAL A 304 7.61 25.18 20.92
C VAL A 304 8.98 25.01 21.56
N VAL A 305 9.64 23.88 21.31
CA VAL A 305 11.03 23.63 21.68
C VAL A 305 11.82 23.39 20.41
N MET A 306 12.89 24.17 20.22
CA MET A 306 13.84 24.04 19.12
C MET A 306 15.25 23.86 19.71
N THR A 307 15.90 22.76 19.37
CA THR A 307 17.23 22.44 19.92
C THR A 307 18.02 21.53 18.98
N GLU A 308 19.35 21.56 19.07
CA GLU A 308 20.22 20.59 18.39
C GLU A 308 20.33 19.24 19.13
N LEU A 309 19.76 19.15 20.34
CA LEU A 309 19.70 17.93 21.14
C LEU A 309 18.78 16.88 20.50
N PRO A 310 18.97 15.58 20.82
CA PRO A 310 18.07 14.52 20.37
C PRO A 310 16.64 14.72 20.92
N PHE A 311 15.66 14.14 20.23
CA PHE A 311 14.25 14.24 20.61
C PHE A 311 13.97 13.80 22.06
N ASP A 312 14.68 12.79 22.56
CA ASP A 312 14.51 12.31 23.93
C ASP A 312 14.75 13.43 24.97
N GLU A 313 15.75 14.29 24.76
CA GLU A 313 15.98 15.45 25.63
C GLU A 313 15.01 16.59 25.34
N ALA A 314 14.66 16.82 24.08
CA ALA A 314 13.64 17.82 23.74
C ALA A 314 12.28 17.49 24.40
N PHE A 315 11.89 16.22 24.43
CA PHE A 315 10.68 15.74 25.09
C PHE A 315 10.77 15.89 26.61
N LYS A 316 11.93 15.62 27.20
CA LYS A 316 12.15 15.81 28.64
C LYS A 316 12.06 17.28 29.05
N ILE A 317 12.58 18.21 28.25
CA ILE A 317 12.38 19.66 28.44
C ILE A 317 10.89 19.99 28.41
N LEU A 318 10.19 19.55 27.36
CA LEU A 318 8.78 19.81 27.12
C LEU A 318 7.87 19.28 28.24
N GLU A 319 8.15 18.07 28.75
CA GLU A 319 7.42 17.46 29.87
C GLU A 319 7.55 18.26 31.17
N ASN A 320 8.66 18.99 31.32
CA ASN A 320 8.99 19.79 32.50
C ASN A 320 8.66 21.28 32.36
N ILE A 321 7.87 21.65 31.34
CA ILE A 321 7.25 22.97 31.29
C ILE A 321 5.87 22.83 31.91
N ARG A 322 5.59 23.49 33.03
CA ARG A 322 4.29 23.41 33.74
C ARG A 322 3.50 24.69 33.54
N PHE A 323 2.18 24.57 33.54
CA PHE A 323 1.25 25.67 33.75
C PHE A 323 0.84 25.71 35.22
#